data_AF-A0A357LUY8-F1
#
_entry.id   AF-A0A357LUY8-F1
#
_cell.length_a   1.000
_cell.length_b   1.000
_cell.length_c   1.000
_cell.angle_alpha   90.00
_cell.angle_beta   90.00
_cell.angle_gamma   90.00
#
_symmetry.space_group_name_H-M   'P 1'
#
loop_
_entity.id
_entity.type
_entity.pdbx_description
1 polymer ?
#
loop_
_entity_poly.entity_id
_entity_poly.type
_entity_poly.pdbx_seq_one_letter_code
_entity_poly.pdbx_strand_id
1 'polypeptide(L)'
;QCVVYMGAHDVERQAPNVFRMKLLGAEVIPVTSGRGTLKDAMNDALRDWVTNVRDTFYCIGTVAGPHPYPAMVRDFQAIIGKEAKEQMMLAEGRLPDTLIAAIGGGSNAMGLFYPFLDDKEVGIIGVEAGGKGVNAKMEHCASLTGGRPGVLHGNRTYLLQDDDGQILEGFSISAGLDYPGIGPEHAWLHDIGRAQYVSITDKEALEAFQLCCELEGIIPALEPSHALAHVMKMAPTLPADHIICMNMCGRGDKDIFTVAQHLGFDMG
;
A
#
# COMPACT_ATOMS: atom_id res chain seq x y z
N GLN A 1 14.51 19.38 -12.91
CA GLN A 1 14.61 18.10 -13.62
C GLN A 1 14.02 17.03 -12.73
N CYS A 2 13.26 16.08 -13.27
CA CYS A 2 12.65 14.98 -12.52
C CYS A 2 12.94 13.67 -13.25
N VAL A 3 13.49 12.69 -12.54
CA VAL A 3 13.77 11.34 -13.05
C VAL A 3 12.98 10.35 -12.21
N VAL A 4 12.24 9.47 -12.88
CA VAL A 4 11.41 8.45 -12.24
C VAL A 4 11.90 7.08 -12.69
N TYR A 5 12.40 6.30 -11.74
CA TYR A 5 12.68 4.88 -11.92
C TYR A 5 11.40 4.09 -11.77
N MET A 6 11.08 3.24 -12.75
CA MET A 6 9.87 2.43 -12.73
C MET A 6 10.17 1.04 -13.28
N GLY A 7 9.72 -0.01 -12.59
CA GLY A 7 9.92 -1.38 -13.06
C GLY A 7 9.35 -1.59 -14.46
N ALA A 8 10.06 -2.31 -15.33
CA ALA A 8 9.64 -2.52 -16.71
C ALA A 8 8.24 -3.15 -16.84
N HIS A 9 7.87 -4.08 -15.95
CA HIS A 9 6.51 -4.64 -15.91
C HIS A 9 5.47 -3.60 -15.49
N ASP A 10 5.81 -2.71 -14.56
CA ASP A 10 4.93 -1.64 -14.11
C ASP A 10 4.74 -0.58 -15.20
N VAL A 11 5.77 -0.29 -15.99
CA VAL A 11 5.68 0.64 -17.14
C VAL A 11 4.60 0.19 -18.13
N GLU A 12 4.49 -1.11 -18.39
CA GLU A 12 3.45 -1.68 -19.26
C GLU A 12 2.07 -1.63 -18.60
N ARG A 13 1.95 -2.15 -17.37
CA ARG A 13 0.66 -2.25 -16.64
C ARG A 13 0.06 -0.89 -16.29
N GLN A 14 0.90 0.12 -16.11
CA GLN A 14 0.52 1.46 -15.65
C GLN A 14 0.83 2.52 -16.73
N ALA A 15 0.74 2.14 -18.00
CA ALA A 15 1.02 3.01 -19.15
C ALA A 15 0.33 4.40 -19.09
N PRO A 16 -0.93 4.55 -18.60
CA PRO A 16 -1.54 5.87 -18.44
C PRO A 16 -0.75 6.81 -17.51
N ASN A 17 -0.14 6.28 -16.44
CA ASN A 17 0.68 7.07 -15.52
C ASN A 17 2.04 7.42 -16.14
N VAL A 18 2.65 6.50 -16.90
CA VAL A 18 3.89 6.77 -17.64
C VAL A 18 3.69 7.92 -18.64
N PHE A 19 2.58 7.91 -19.37
CA PHE A 19 2.22 8.98 -20.29
C PHE A 19 2.08 10.33 -19.58
N ARG A 20 1.37 10.37 -18.45
CA ARG A 20 1.21 11.59 -17.62
C ARG A 20 2.56 12.13 -17.14
N MET A 21 3.45 11.27 -16.64
CA MET A 21 4.78 11.69 -16.17
C MET A 21 5.61 12.34 -17.29
N LYS A 22 5.60 11.73 -18.48
CA LYS A 22 6.29 12.28 -19.66
C LYS A 22 5.68 13.61 -20.10
N LEU A 23 4.35 13.75 -20.07
CA LEU A 23 3.66 15.00 -20.38
C LEU A 23 4.05 16.15 -19.43
N LEU A 24 4.30 15.82 -18.16
CA LEU A 24 4.76 16.75 -17.13
C LEU A 24 6.27 17.07 -17.22
N GLY A 25 6.98 16.48 -18.20
CA GLY A 25 8.41 16.72 -18.43
C GLY A 25 9.34 15.87 -17.56
N ALA A 26 8.83 14.82 -16.92
CA ALA A 26 9.67 13.86 -16.20
C ALA A 26 10.29 12.83 -17.17
N GLU A 27 11.55 12.47 -16.91
CA GLU A 27 12.19 11.32 -17.53
C GLU A 27 11.74 10.05 -16.80
N VAL A 28 11.28 9.04 -17.54
CA VAL A 28 10.90 7.74 -16.98
C VAL A 28 11.90 6.70 -17.44
N ILE A 29 12.64 6.12 -16.50
CA ILE A 29 13.67 5.11 -16.74
C ILE A 29 13.10 3.73 -16.39
N PRO A 30 12.86 2.85 -17.38
CA PRO A 30 12.43 1.48 -17.13
C PRO A 30 13.55 0.66 -16.50
N VAL A 31 13.27 0.05 -15.34
CA VAL A 31 14.20 -0.82 -14.64
C VAL A 31 13.95 -2.27 -15.05
N THR A 32 14.94 -2.88 -15.69
CA THR A 32 14.90 -4.25 -16.19
C THR A 32 15.70 -5.24 -15.34
N SER A 33 16.40 -4.76 -14.31
CA SER A 33 17.07 -5.63 -13.33
C SER A 33 16.05 -6.36 -12.46
N GLY A 34 16.37 -7.58 -12.02
CA GLY A 34 15.47 -8.37 -11.18
C GLY A 34 14.19 -8.75 -11.95
N ARG A 35 13.03 -8.55 -11.32
CA ARG A 35 11.72 -8.73 -11.96
C ARG A 35 11.20 -7.47 -12.63
N GLY A 36 11.88 -6.34 -12.50
CA GLY A 36 11.41 -5.08 -13.03
C GLY A 36 10.09 -4.65 -12.38
N THR A 37 10.03 -4.70 -11.05
CA THR A 37 8.92 -4.19 -10.22
C THR A 37 9.39 -3.09 -9.26
N LEU A 38 8.50 -2.63 -8.36
CA LEU A 38 8.77 -1.55 -7.40
C LEU A 38 10.06 -1.73 -6.58
N LYS A 39 10.35 -2.94 -6.09
CA LYS A 39 11.60 -3.22 -5.34
C LYS A 39 12.85 -2.88 -6.17
N ASP A 40 12.86 -3.26 -7.44
CA ASP A 40 14.00 -3.04 -8.32
C ASP A 40 14.13 -1.55 -8.69
N ALA A 41 13.01 -0.87 -8.91
CA ALA A 41 12.97 0.58 -9.11
C ALA A 41 13.56 1.36 -7.92
N MET A 42 13.25 0.93 -6.68
CA MET A 42 13.85 1.54 -5.48
C MET A 42 15.37 1.32 -5.41
N ASN A 43 15.86 0.14 -5.77
CA ASN A 43 17.29 -0.17 -5.76
C ASN A 43 18.07 0.74 -6.73
N ASP A 44 17.56 0.93 -7.94
CA ASP A 44 18.22 1.77 -8.94
C ASP A 44 18.11 3.26 -8.58
N ALA A 45 16.96 3.71 -8.05
CA ALA A 45 16.81 5.08 -7.55
C ALA A 45 17.77 5.39 -6.37
N LEU A 46 17.97 4.44 -5.45
CA LEU A 46 18.95 4.58 -4.36
C LEU A 46 20.38 4.67 -4.89
N ARG A 47 20.74 3.86 -5.90
CA ARG A 47 22.08 3.91 -6.54
C ARG A 47 22.33 5.23 -7.25
N ASP A 48 21.33 5.74 -7.95
CA ASP A 48 21.37 7.06 -8.58
C ASP A 48 21.59 8.14 -7.52
N TRP A 49 20.77 8.14 -6.47
CA TRP A 49 20.88 9.12 -5.40
C TRP A 49 22.26 9.13 -4.71
N VAL A 50 22.84 7.96 -4.45
CA VAL A 50 24.20 7.86 -3.89
C VAL A 50 25.25 8.45 -4.83
N THR A 51 25.06 8.33 -6.14
CA THR A 51 25.97 8.89 -7.15
C THR A 51 25.83 10.41 -7.27
N ASN A 52 24.60 10.92 -7.15
CA ASN A 52 24.24 12.32 -7.42
C ASN A 52 23.78 13.11 -6.17
N VAL A 53 24.26 12.72 -4.98
CA VAL A 53 23.79 13.25 -3.68
C VAL A 53 23.92 14.78 -3.51
N ARG A 54 24.79 15.45 -4.30
CA ARG A 54 25.08 16.88 -4.16
C ARG A 54 23.99 17.79 -4.72
N ASP A 55 23.29 17.33 -5.75
CA ASP A 55 22.29 18.12 -6.49
C ASP A 55 20.94 17.40 -6.63
N THR A 56 20.84 16.16 -6.15
CA THR A 56 19.64 15.33 -6.25
C THR A 56 19.02 15.06 -4.88
N PHE A 57 17.72 15.37 -4.78
CA PHE A 57 16.89 14.96 -3.65
C PHE A 57 16.10 13.70 -4.02
N TYR A 58 16.25 12.63 -3.24
CA TYR A 58 15.50 11.40 -3.46
C TYR A 58 14.12 11.46 -2.79
N CYS A 59 13.06 11.53 -3.59
CA CYS A 59 11.69 11.58 -3.09
C CYS A 59 11.12 10.16 -2.84
N ILE A 60 11.35 9.59 -1.66
CA ILE A 60 10.76 8.29 -1.28
C ILE A 60 9.25 8.41 -1.11
N GLY A 61 8.49 7.61 -1.84
CA GLY A 61 7.02 7.68 -1.92
C GLY A 61 6.25 6.96 -0.81
N THR A 62 6.90 6.43 0.22
CA THR A 62 6.23 5.66 1.28
C THR A 62 6.93 5.77 2.64
N VAL A 63 6.30 5.29 3.71
CA VAL A 63 6.83 5.34 5.10
C VAL A 63 7.89 4.27 5.37
N ALA A 64 8.69 3.93 4.37
CA ALA A 64 9.80 2.99 4.46
C ALA A 64 11.13 3.71 4.14
N GLY A 65 12.23 2.96 4.13
CA GLY A 65 13.56 3.53 3.90
C GLY A 65 14.22 4.10 5.16
N PRO A 66 15.43 4.65 5.05
CA PRO A 66 16.19 5.11 6.20
C PRO A 66 15.55 6.34 6.83
N HIS A 67 15.83 6.58 8.12
CA HIS A 67 15.55 7.88 8.73
C HIS A 67 16.22 9.00 7.90
N PRO A 68 15.54 10.12 7.61
CA PRO A 68 14.27 10.59 8.18
C PRO A 68 12.99 10.21 7.40
N TYR A 69 13.07 9.45 6.31
CA TYR A 69 11.94 9.26 5.39
C TYR A 69 10.67 8.69 6.03
N PRO A 70 10.69 7.64 6.87
CA PRO A 70 9.47 7.13 7.50
C PRO A 70 8.70 8.19 8.27
N ALA A 71 9.38 8.95 9.14
CA ALA A 71 8.77 10.00 9.95
C ALA A 71 8.31 11.17 9.09
N MET A 72 9.13 11.59 8.13
CA MET A 72 8.82 12.70 7.23
C MET A 72 7.57 12.40 6.38
N VAL A 73 7.49 11.21 5.76
CA VAL A 73 6.35 10.81 4.94
C VAL A 73 5.10 10.66 5.79
N ARG A 74 5.20 10.07 7.00
CA ARG A 74 4.08 10.04 7.95
C ARG A 74 3.57 11.44 8.25
N ASP A 75 4.46 12.36 8.61
CA ASP A 75 4.06 13.71 9.04
C ASP A 75 3.36 14.47 7.91
N PHE A 76 3.80 14.28 6.66
CA PHE A 76 3.10 14.81 5.48
C PHE A 76 1.74 14.14 5.22
N GLN A 77 1.61 12.83 5.49
CA GLN A 77 0.37 12.08 5.29
C GLN A 77 -0.61 12.20 6.47
N ALA A 78 -0.16 12.64 7.64
CA ALA A 78 -0.96 12.72 8.87
C ALA A 78 -2.17 13.66 8.77
N ILE A 79 -2.22 14.50 7.73
CA ILE A 79 -3.41 15.30 7.42
C ILE A 79 -4.65 14.42 7.19
N ILE A 80 -4.49 13.22 6.60
CA ILE A 80 -5.59 12.28 6.35
C ILE A 80 -6.33 11.97 7.64
N GLY A 81 -5.62 11.51 8.68
CA GLY A 81 -6.24 11.17 9.95
C GLY A 81 -6.74 12.38 10.74
N LYS A 82 -6.11 13.56 10.58
CA LYS A 82 -6.55 14.80 11.23
C LYS A 82 -7.91 15.24 10.69
N GLU A 83 -8.04 15.27 9.37
CA GLU A 83 -9.31 15.57 8.70
C GLU A 83 -10.37 14.52 9.01
N ALA A 84 -10.01 13.23 8.93
CA ALA A 84 -10.93 12.15 9.26
C ALA A 84 -11.46 12.29 10.69
N LYS A 85 -10.60 12.58 11.68
CA LYS A 85 -11.03 12.77 13.07
C LYS A 85 -12.02 13.93 13.22
N GLU A 86 -11.76 15.07 12.59
CA GLU A 86 -12.66 16.22 12.60
C GLU A 86 -14.00 15.88 11.93
N GLN A 87 -13.97 15.25 10.75
CA GLN A 87 -15.15 14.85 9.99
C GLN A 87 -16.00 13.82 10.75
N MET A 88 -15.36 12.88 11.45
CA MET A 88 -16.04 11.89 12.29
C MET A 88 -16.82 12.54 13.43
N MET A 89 -16.22 13.52 14.11
CA MET A 89 -16.92 14.26 15.16
C MET A 89 -18.07 15.10 14.61
N LEU A 90 -17.92 15.67 13.41
CA LEU A 90 -18.97 16.47 12.77
C LEU A 90 -20.15 15.62 12.29
N ALA A 91 -19.88 14.45 11.71
CA ALA A 91 -20.91 13.58 11.13
C ALA A 91 -21.60 12.69 12.19
N GLU A 92 -20.83 12.11 13.11
CA GLU A 92 -21.28 11.04 13.99
C GLU A 92 -21.24 11.44 15.48
N GLY A 93 -20.67 12.60 15.83
CA GLY A 93 -20.53 13.05 17.22
C GLY A 93 -19.58 12.21 18.07
N ARG A 94 -18.86 11.25 17.45
CA ARG A 94 -17.92 10.32 18.11
C ARG A 94 -16.81 9.88 17.16
N LEU A 95 -15.75 9.30 17.72
CA LEU A 95 -14.69 8.64 16.94
C LEU A 95 -15.20 7.32 16.33
N PRO A 96 -14.60 6.85 15.22
CA PRO A 96 -14.94 5.55 14.65
C PRO A 96 -14.49 4.44 15.60
N ASP A 97 -15.21 3.33 15.62
CA ASP A 97 -14.82 2.14 16.40
C ASP A 97 -13.61 1.44 15.76
N THR A 98 -13.44 1.55 14.44
CA THR A 98 -12.31 0.92 13.73
C THR A 98 -11.84 1.73 12.51
N LEU A 99 -10.52 1.86 12.37
CA LEU A 99 -9.84 2.37 11.19
C LEU A 99 -9.29 1.24 10.34
N ILE A 100 -9.42 1.33 9.02
CA ILE A 100 -8.94 0.30 8.09
C ILE A 100 -8.23 0.95 6.89
N ALA A 101 -7.05 0.44 6.53
CA ALA A 101 -6.33 0.92 5.35
C ALA A 101 -5.48 -0.18 4.71
N ALA A 102 -5.31 -0.11 3.39
CA ALA A 102 -4.47 -1.04 2.64
C ALA A 102 -2.98 -0.68 2.80
N ILE A 103 -2.11 -1.69 2.80
CA ILE A 103 -0.69 -1.54 3.12
C ILE A 103 0.20 -2.24 2.10
N GLY A 104 0.95 -1.44 1.35
CA GLY A 104 2.21 -1.82 0.71
C GLY A 104 3.36 -1.35 1.62
N GLY A 105 3.99 -0.22 1.29
CA GLY A 105 4.94 0.41 2.21
C GLY A 105 4.30 1.08 3.45
N GLY A 106 3.02 1.48 3.36
CA GLY A 106 2.20 1.90 4.51
C GLY A 106 1.83 3.39 4.63
N SER A 107 2.21 4.25 3.69
CA SER A 107 2.05 5.71 3.85
C SER A 107 0.62 6.19 4.04
N ASN A 108 -0.32 5.71 3.22
CA ASN A 108 -1.74 6.06 3.36
C ASN A 108 -2.31 5.58 4.71
N ALA A 109 -1.91 4.38 5.15
CA ALA A 109 -2.39 3.77 6.37
C ALA A 109 -1.87 4.54 7.59
N MET A 110 -0.56 4.80 7.64
CA MET A 110 0.02 5.61 8.72
C MET A 110 -0.53 7.04 8.73
N GLY A 111 -0.81 7.63 7.57
CA GLY A 111 -1.47 8.93 7.48
C GLY A 111 -2.84 8.97 8.14
N LEU A 112 -3.64 7.91 7.98
CA LEU A 112 -4.92 7.75 8.67
C LEU A 112 -4.73 7.40 10.15
N PHE A 113 -3.85 6.46 10.48
CA PHE A 113 -3.73 5.87 11.81
C PHE A 113 -3.05 6.80 12.82
N TYR A 114 -2.03 7.54 12.39
CA TYR A 114 -1.14 8.28 13.28
C TYR A 114 -1.88 9.22 14.24
N PRO A 115 -2.85 10.04 13.79
CA PRO A 115 -3.60 10.91 14.68
C PRO A 115 -4.49 10.19 15.71
N PHE A 116 -4.74 8.89 15.55
CA PHE A 116 -5.59 8.06 16.42
C PHE A 116 -4.82 7.10 17.33
N LEU A 117 -3.48 7.10 17.29
CA LEU A 117 -2.69 6.14 18.06
C LEU A 117 -2.93 6.22 19.57
N ASP A 118 -3.21 7.42 20.09
CA ASP A 118 -3.52 7.63 21.51
C ASP A 118 -4.99 7.34 21.89
N ASP A 119 -5.89 7.22 20.92
CA ASP A 119 -7.30 6.85 21.14
C ASP A 119 -7.43 5.33 21.24
N LYS A 120 -7.13 4.78 22.41
CA LYS A 120 -7.00 3.33 22.64
C LYS A 120 -8.26 2.51 22.36
N GLU A 121 -9.43 3.14 22.37
CA GLU A 121 -10.72 2.50 22.04
C GLU A 121 -10.91 2.31 20.53
N VAL A 122 -10.18 3.06 19.71
CA VAL A 122 -10.24 2.96 18.25
C VAL A 122 -9.37 1.80 17.78
N GLY A 123 -10.03 0.76 17.24
CA GLY A 123 -9.37 -0.35 16.57
C GLY A 123 -8.62 0.12 15.32
N ILE A 124 -7.45 -0.46 15.04
CA ILE A 124 -6.64 -0.11 13.85
C ILE A 124 -6.28 -1.41 13.13
N ILE A 125 -6.68 -1.50 11.85
CA ILE A 125 -6.44 -2.66 11.01
C ILE A 125 -5.73 -2.26 9.71
N GLY A 126 -4.53 -2.79 9.53
CA GLY A 126 -3.79 -2.74 8.28
C GLY A 126 -4.09 -3.96 7.40
N VAL A 127 -4.29 -3.75 6.10
CA VAL A 127 -4.60 -4.83 5.17
C VAL A 127 -3.49 -4.99 4.13
N GLU A 128 -2.70 -6.06 4.26
CA GLU A 128 -1.63 -6.41 3.33
C GLU A 128 -2.16 -7.19 2.11
N ALA A 129 -1.43 -7.15 1.00
CA ALA A 129 -1.74 -7.97 -0.18
C ALA A 129 -1.41 -9.46 0.08
N GLY A 130 -2.46 -10.27 0.17
CA GLY A 130 -2.38 -11.72 0.28
C GLY A 130 -2.13 -12.43 -1.04
N GLY A 131 -2.11 -11.74 -2.17
CA GLY A 131 -1.80 -12.30 -3.49
C GLY A 131 -2.64 -13.54 -3.82
N LYS A 132 -1.96 -14.64 -4.16
CA LYS A 132 -2.60 -15.96 -4.39
C LYS A 132 -2.83 -16.77 -3.11
N GLY A 133 -2.60 -16.17 -1.96
CA GLY A 133 -2.74 -16.76 -0.63
C GLY A 133 -1.43 -16.73 0.16
N VAL A 134 -1.53 -16.49 1.46
CA VAL A 134 -0.41 -16.55 2.41
C VAL A 134 -0.14 -18.01 2.74
N ASN A 135 0.77 -18.63 2.01
CA ASN A 135 1.13 -20.04 2.14
C ASN A 135 2.60 -20.28 1.74
N ALA A 136 3.06 -21.53 1.83
CA ALA A 136 4.45 -21.90 1.56
C ALA A 136 4.98 -21.54 0.15
N LYS A 137 4.11 -21.22 -0.82
CA LYS A 137 4.53 -20.75 -2.15
C LYS A 137 4.98 -19.29 -2.16
N MET A 138 4.67 -18.52 -1.11
CA MET A 138 5.09 -17.13 -0.93
C MET A 138 4.68 -16.18 -2.08
N GLU A 139 3.58 -16.49 -2.78
CA GLU A 139 3.01 -15.65 -3.85
C GLU A 139 2.07 -14.57 -3.26
N HIS A 140 2.59 -13.76 -2.33
CA HIS A 140 1.90 -12.68 -1.63
C HIS A 140 2.87 -11.55 -1.24
N CYS A 141 2.36 -10.40 -0.81
CA CYS A 141 3.16 -9.28 -0.27
C CYS A 141 2.81 -8.95 1.20
N ALA A 142 2.20 -9.89 1.90
CA ALA A 142 1.92 -9.80 3.34
C ALA A 142 3.17 -10.00 4.21
N SER A 143 3.93 -8.91 4.41
CA SER A 143 5.23 -8.89 5.09
C SER A 143 5.14 -9.15 6.59
N LEU A 144 4.11 -8.66 7.28
CA LEU A 144 3.89 -8.94 8.69
C LEU A 144 3.28 -10.33 8.89
N THR A 145 2.40 -10.75 7.99
CA THR A 145 1.67 -12.03 8.12
C THR A 145 2.55 -13.24 7.78
N GLY A 146 3.37 -13.14 6.73
CA GLY A 146 4.18 -14.26 6.22
C GLY A 146 5.69 -13.99 6.18
N GLY A 147 6.14 -12.81 6.60
CA GLY A 147 7.56 -12.45 6.63
C GLY A 147 8.20 -12.58 8.01
N ARG A 148 9.44 -12.10 8.12
CA ARG A 148 10.21 -12.06 9.38
C ARG A 148 11.09 -10.81 9.44
N PRO A 149 11.53 -10.38 10.65
CA PRO A 149 12.39 -9.22 10.79
C PRO A 149 13.70 -9.32 10.00
N GLY A 150 14.12 -8.22 9.37
CA GLY A 150 15.38 -8.10 8.65
C GLY A 150 15.68 -6.64 8.28
N VAL A 151 16.60 -6.43 7.34
CA VAL A 151 17.00 -5.10 6.87
C VAL A 151 16.83 -5.02 5.35
N LEU A 152 16.01 -4.08 4.89
CA LEU A 152 15.76 -3.84 3.47
C LEU A 152 15.69 -2.34 3.23
N HIS A 153 16.26 -1.87 2.12
CA HIS A 153 16.20 -0.46 1.67
C HIS A 153 16.55 0.59 2.74
N GLY A 154 17.40 0.26 3.71
CA GLY A 154 17.88 1.20 4.73
C GLY A 154 17.08 1.25 6.04
N ASN A 155 16.07 0.39 6.24
CA ASN A 155 15.39 0.23 7.52
C ASN A 155 15.36 -1.22 8.02
N ARG A 156 15.37 -1.39 9.34
CA ARG A 156 15.06 -2.66 9.99
C ARG A 156 13.54 -2.78 10.13
N THR A 157 12.96 -3.82 9.56
CA THR A 157 11.50 -4.01 9.48
C THR A 157 11.15 -5.48 9.24
N TYR A 158 9.86 -5.80 9.09
CA TYR A 158 9.40 -7.08 8.57
C TYR A 158 9.47 -7.10 7.04
N LEU A 159 9.90 -8.24 6.50
CA LEU A 159 9.96 -8.46 5.06
C LEU A 159 9.89 -9.95 4.71
N LEU A 160 9.56 -10.23 3.45
CA LEU A 160 9.59 -11.56 2.87
C LEU A 160 11.03 -11.94 2.51
N GLN A 161 11.54 -13.00 3.12
CA GLN A 161 12.91 -13.49 2.91
C GLN A 161 12.99 -15.00 3.17
N ASP A 162 13.88 -15.70 2.47
CA ASP A 162 14.16 -17.12 2.70
C ASP A 162 15.03 -17.34 3.95
N ASP A 163 15.41 -18.58 4.24
CA ASP A 163 16.21 -18.92 5.42
C ASP A 163 17.62 -18.32 5.41
N ASP A 164 18.18 -18.07 4.21
CA ASP A 164 19.49 -17.43 4.01
C ASP A 164 19.41 -15.89 4.08
N GLY A 165 18.19 -15.34 4.23
CA GLY A 165 17.94 -13.90 4.28
C GLY A 165 17.92 -13.24 2.91
N GLN A 166 17.79 -14.01 1.83
CA GLN A 166 17.54 -13.46 0.50
C GLN A 166 16.11 -12.97 0.40
N ILE A 167 15.93 -11.79 -0.18
CA ILE A 167 14.61 -11.17 -0.34
C ILE A 167 13.77 -12.02 -1.29
N LEU A 168 12.61 -12.46 -0.81
CA LEU A 168 11.64 -13.17 -1.65
C LEU A 168 10.83 -12.17 -2.46
N GLU A 169 10.54 -12.56 -3.69
CA GLU A 169 9.69 -11.78 -4.59
C GLU A 169 8.24 -12.13 -4.31
N GLY A 170 7.50 -11.15 -3.80
CA GLY A 170 6.07 -11.28 -3.58
C GLY A 170 5.26 -11.27 -4.88
N PHE A 171 3.95 -11.35 -4.72
CA PHE A 171 2.99 -11.19 -5.81
C PHE A 171 1.72 -10.50 -5.31
N SER A 172 1.26 -9.51 -6.04
CA SER A 172 -0.08 -8.94 -5.94
C SER A 172 -0.58 -8.51 -7.31
N ILE A 173 -1.90 -8.58 -7.51
CA ILE A 173 -2.53 -7.94 -8.66
C ILE A 173 -2.40 -6.40 -8.61
N SER A 174 -2.25 -5.83 -7.41
CA SER A 174 -2.13 -4.40 -7.17
C SER A 174 -0.65 -3.99 -7.10
N ALA A 175 -0.18 -3.27 -8.12
CA ALA A 175 1.22 -2.83 -8.19
C ALA A 175 1.64 -1.96 -6.98
N GLY A 176 0.74 -1.15 -6.43
CA GLY A 176 1.03 -0.32 -5.25
C GLY A 176 1.20 -1.10 -3.94
N LEU A 177 0.76 -2.37 -3.90
CA LEU A 177 0.95 -3.28 -2.76
C LEU A 177 2.04 -4.32 -3.03
N ASP A 178 2.62 -4.36 -4.24
CA ASP A 178 3.67 -5.31 -4.62
C ASP A 178 5.04 -4.90 -4.07
N TYR A 179 5.16 -4.91 -2.73
CA TYR A 179 6.38 -4.59 -2.00
C TYR A 179 6.65 -5.65 -0.93
N PRO A 180 7.85 -6.26 -0.90
CA PRO A 180 8.15 -7.38 0.01
C PRO A 180 8.53 -6.94 1.43
N GLY A 181 8.40 -5.65 1.76
CA GLY A 181 8.67 -5.13 3.10
C GLY A 181 7.53 -4.23 3.59
N ILE A 182 7.73 -3.63 4.75
CA ILE A 182 6.78 -2.67 5.33
C ILE A 182 7.50 -1.51 6.04
N GLY A 183 6.85 -0.37 6.19
CA GLY A 183 7.38 0.74 7.00
C GLY A 183 7.68 0.32 8.45
N PRO A 184 8.78 0.79 9.06
CA PRO A 184 9.23 0.31 10.37
C PRO A 184 8.28 0.72 11.51
N GLU A 185 7.51 1.79 11.35
CA GLU A 185 6.51 2.20 12.35
C GLU A 185 5.31 1.25 12.35
N HIS A 186 4.93 0.67 11.21
CA HIS A 186 3.92 -0.40 11.18
C HIS A 186 4.41 -1.66 11.88
N ALA A 187 5.67 -2.06 11.64
CA ALA A 187 6.30 -3.17 12.37
C ALA A 187 6.28 -2.94 13.88
N TRP A 188 6.63 -1.73 14.34
CA TRP A 188 6.54 -1.39 15.76
C TRP A 188 5.11 -1.45 16.30
N LEU A 189 4.13 -0.89 15.58
CA LEU A 189 2.71 -0.92 15.98
C LEU A 189 2.14 -2.35 16.07
N HIS A 190 2.60 -3.24 15.19
CA HIS A 190 2.31 -4.68 15.25
C HIS A 190 2.88 -5.30 16.52
N ASP A 191 4.17 -5.09 16.80
CA ASP A 191 4.86 -5.73 17.91
C ASP A 191 4.30 -5.31 19.28
N ILE A 192 3.86 -4.06 19.41
CA ILE A 192 3.21 -3.56 20.64
C ILE A 192 1.71 -3.87 20.72
N GLY A 193 1.13 -4.47 19.67
CA GLY A 193 -0.29 -4.81 19.59
C GLY A 193 -1.24 -3.62 19.45
N ARG A 194 -0.75 -2.44 19.02
CA ARG A 194 -1.61 -1.25 18.83
C ARG A 194 -2.41 -1.33 17.54
N ALA A 195 -1.87 -1.96 16.50
CA ALA A 195 -2.54 -2.21 15.23
C ALA A 195 -2.52 -3.70 14.90
N GLN A 196 -3.61 -4.19 14.32
CA GLN A 196 -3.72 -5.54 13.79
C GLN A 196 -3.46 -5.52 12.28
N TYR A 197 -2.88 -6.59 11.76
CA TYR A 197 -2.56 -6.72 10.35
C TYR A 197 -3.14 -8.02 9.81
N VAL A 198 -3.84 -7.91 8.70
CA VAL A 198 -4.52 -9.02 8.01
C VAL A 198 -4.15 -9.01 6.55
N SER A 199 -4.46 -10.09 5.83
CA SER A 199 -4.21 -10.20 4.40
C SER A 199 -5.49 -10.41 3.61
N ILE A 200 -5.56 -9.82 2.42
CA ILE A 200 -6.64 -10.04 1.44
C ILE A 200 -6.06 -10.53 0.12
N THR A 201 -6.64 -11.60 -0.42
CA THR A 201 -6.20 -12.18 -1.71
C THR A 201 -6.64 -11.33 -2.89
N ASP A 202 -5.98 -11.52 -4.04
CA ASP A 202 -6.30 -10.79 -5.27
C ASP A 202 -7.77 -11.00 -5.69
N LYS A 203 -8.29 -12.22 -5.51
CA LYS A 203 -9.68 -12.56 -5.80
C LYS A 203 -10.65 -11.73 -4.95
N GLU A 204 -10.38 -11.64 -3.66
CA GLU A 204 -11.23 -10.91 -2.71
C GLU A 204 -11.19 -9.39 -2.97
N ALA A 205 -10.01 -8.85 -3.33
CA ALA A 205 -9.88 -7.46 -3.73
C ALA A 205 -10.65 -7.15 -5.03
N LEU A 206 -10.65 -8.06 -6.01
CA LEU A 206 -11.44 -7.90 -7.24
C LEU A 206 -12.95 -8.00 -7.01
N GLU A 207 -13.40 -8.86 -6.10
CA GLU A 207 -14.80 -8.93 -5.69
C GLU A 207 -15.23 -7.61 -5.03
N ALA A 208 -14.41 -7.05 -4.15
CA ALA A 208 -14.68 -5.76 -3.51
C ALA A 208 -14.65 -4.57 -4.48
N PHE A 209 -13.73 -4.58 -5.45
CA PHE A 209 -13.68 -3.59 -6.52
C PHE A 209 -15.01 -3.57 -7.29
N GLN A 210 -15.49 -4.73 -7.73
CA GLN A 210 -16.73 -4.84 -8.51
C GLN A 210 -17.94 -4.39 -7.70
N LEU A 211 -18.02 -4.81 -6.43
CA LEU A 211 -19.11 -4.43 -5.54
C LEU A 211 -19.16 -2.91 -5.32
N CYS A 212 -18.02 -2.26 -5.12
CA CYS A 212 -17.96 -0.80 -4.95
C CYS A 212 -18.44 -0.06 -6.19
N CYS A 213 -18.01 -0.52 -7.38
CA CYS A 213 -18.47 0.03 -8.66
C CYS A 213 -19.98 -0.13 -8.83
N GLU A 214 -20.54 -1.30 -8.50
CA GLU A 214 -21.95 -1.61 -8.69
C GLU A 214 -22.86 -0.86 -7.71
N LEU A 215 -22.50 -0.83 -6.43
CA LEU A 215 -23.36 -0.29 -5.37
C LEU A 215 -23.20 1.22 -5.18
N GLU A 216 -21.97 1.73 -5.25
CA GLU A 216 -21.64 3.11 -4.87
C GLU A 216 -21.29 3.98 -6.08
N GLY A 217 -21.13 3.40 -7.27
CA GLY A 217 -20.68 4.14 -8.47
C GLY A 217 -19.26 4.71 -8.34
N ILE A 218 -18.47 4.20 -7.39
CA ILE A 218 -17.08 4.58 -7.16
C ILE A 218 -16.19 3.50 -7.77
N ILE A 219 -15.22 3.91 -8.58
CA ILE A 219 -14.20 3.01 -9.14
C ILE A 219 -12.95 3.11 -8.25
N PRO A 220 -12.76 2.21 -7.27
CA PRO A 220 -11.61 2.26 -6.38
C PRO A 220 -10.34 1.78 -7.09
N ALA A 221 -9.17 2.25 -6.68
CA ALA A 221 -7.93 1.57 -7.09
C ALA A 221 -7.88 0.15 -6.48
N LEU A 222 -7.11 -0.75 -7.08
CA LEU A 222 -6.99 -2.12 -6.53
C LEU A 222 -6.38 -2.12 -5.13
N GLU A 223 -5.57 -1.13 -4.77
CA GLU A 223 -5.00 -0.94 -3.44
C GLU A 223 -6.09 -0.82 -2.36
N PRO A 224 -6.96 0.22 -2.32
CA PRO A 224 -8.03 0.34 -1.32
C PRO A 224 -9.10 -0.75 -1.45
N SER A 225 -9.26 -1.40 -2.60
CA SER A 225 -10.14 -2.57 -2.71
C SER A 225 -9.73 -3.71 -1.78
N HIS A 226 -8.45 -3.82 -1.40
CA HIS A 226 -8.02 -4.78 -0.38
C HIS A 226 -8.62 -4.41 0.98
N ALA A 227 -8.53 -3.15 1.39
CA ALA A 227 -9.16 -2.70 2.62
C ALA A 227 -10.68 -2.89 2.60
N LEU A 228 -11.33 -2.64 1.45
CA LEU A 228 -12.77 -2.82 1.30
C LEU A 228 -13.19 -4.28 1.41
N ALA A 229 -12.42 -5.20 0.82
CA ALA A 229 -12.67 -6.62 0.95
C ALA A 229 -12.61 -7.08 2.41
N HIS A 230 -11.71 -6.51 3.22
CA HIS A 230 -11.69 -6.78 4.65
C HIS A 230 -12.92 -6.22 5.37
N VAL A 231 -13.34 -4.99 5.05
CA VAL A 231 -14.61 -4.41 5.54
C VAL A 231 -15.77 -5.34 5.25
N MET A 232 -15.90 -5.84 4.01
CA MET A 232 -16.98 -6.75 3.59
C MET A 232 -17.02 -8.05 4.42
N LYS A 233 -15.86 -8.56 4.83
CA LYS A 233 -15.78 -9.77 5.67
C LYS A 233 -16.16 -9.50 7.11
N MET A 234 -15.72 -8.38 7.67
CA MET A 234 -15.89 -8.10 9.10
C MET A 234 -17.21 -7.42 9.43
N ALA A 235 -17.72 -6.53 8.59
CA ALA A 235 -18.93 -5.75 8.89
C ALA A 235 -20.15 -6.62 9.26
N PRO A 236 -20.42 -7.78 8.61
CA PRO A 236 -21.54 -8.64 8.98
C PRO A 236 -21.44 -9.27 10.38
N THR A 237 -20.26 -9.26 11.02
CA THR A 237 -20.04 -9.84 12.35
C THR A 237 -20.04 -8.80 13.47
N LEU A 238 -20.18 -7.52 13.13
CA LEU A 238 -20.13 -6.39 14.05
C LEU A 238 -21.53 -5.91 14.44
N PRO A 239 -21.66 -5.18 15.56
CA PRO A 239 -22.88 -4.47 15.89
C PRO A 239 -23.35 -3.55 14.76
N ALA A 240 -24.66 -3.39 14.61
CA ALA A 240 -25.24 -2.56 13.55
C ALA A 240 -24.88 -1.07 13.67
N ASP A 241 -24.48 -0.62 14.85
CA ASP A 241 -24.04 0.74 15.18
C ASP A 241 -22.51 0.90 15.18
N HIS A 242 -21.75 -0.14 14.82
CA HIS A 242 -20.29 -0.10 14.72
C HIS A 242 -19.85 0.75 13.52
N ILE A 243 -19.02 1.75 13.77
CA ILE A 243 -18.57 2.70 12.75
C ILE A 243 -17.17 2.34 12.28
N ILE A 244 -17.04 2.10 10.98
CA ILE A 244 -15.76 1.84 10.31
C ILE A 244 -15.39 3.04 9.45
N CYS A 245 -14.19 3.58 9.65
CA CYS A 245 -13.59 4.55 8.74
C CYS A 245 -12.47 3.86 7.95
N MET A 246 -12.68 3.71 6.64
CA MET A 246 -11.74 3.05 5.75
C MET A 246 -11.08 4.06 4.80
N ASN A 247 -9.76 3.96 4.62
CA ASN A 247 -9.02 4.86 3.75
C ASN A 247 -9.17 4.47 2.27
N MET A 248 -9.97 5.21 1.51
CA MET A 248 -10.07 5.10 0.05
C MET A 248 -8.88 5.81 -0.62
N CYS A 249 -7.70 5.19 -0.54
CA CYS A 249 -6.43 5.85 -0.84
C CYS A 249 -6.13 6.13 -2.32
N GLY A 250 -7.03 5.76 -3.24
CA GLY A 250 -6.87 6.04 -4.66
C GLY A 250 -8.06 5.61 -5.52
N ARG A 251 -8.16 6.20 -6.71
CA ARG A 251 -9.16 5.87 -7.74
C ARG A 251 -8.60 4.91 -8.79
N GLY A 252 -9.47 4.06 -9.33
CA GLY A 252 -9.10 2.91 -10.15
C GLY A 252 -8.96 3.13 -11.64
N ASP A 253 -8.93 4.38 -12.14
CA ASP A 253 -8.72 4.64 -13.57
C ASP A 253 -7.50 3.91 -14.14
N LYS A 254 -6.44 3.82 -13.32
CA LYS A 254 -5.17 3.18 -13.67
C LYS A 254 -5.27 1.66 -13.79
N ASP A 255 -6.27 1.06 -13.14
CA ASP A 255 -6.41 -0.39 -12.99
C ASP A 255 -7.45 -0.99 -13.95
N ILE A 256 -8.21 -0.17 -14.69
CA ILE A 256 -9.29 -0.62 -15.59
C ILE A 256 -8.82 -1.71 -16.56
N PHE A 257 -7.65 -1.54 -17.18
CA PHE A 257 -7.13 -2.54 -18.14
C PHE A 257 -6.76 -3.85 -17.45
N THR A 258 -6.11 -3.78 -16.28
CA THR A 258 -5.76 -4.96 -15.48
C THR A 258 -7.01 -5.71 -15.02
N VAL A 259 -8.02 -4.98 -14.55
CA VAL A 259 -9.30 -5.55 -14.12
C VAL A 259 -10.03 -6.17 -15.30
N ALA A 260 -10.16 -5.46 -16.42
CA ALA A 260 -10.81 -5.96 -17.63
C ALA A 260 -10.18 -7.27 -18.11
N GLN A 261 -8.85 -7.34 -18.18
CA GLN A 261 -8.14 -8.57 -18.54
C GLN A 261 -8.44 -9.71 -17.56
N HIS A 262 -8.46 -9.44 -16.25
CA HIS A 262 -8.72 -10.46 -15.24
C HIS A 262 -10.17 -10.96 -15.24
N LEU A 263 -11.13 -10.08 -15.59
CA LEU A 263 -12.54 -10.42 -15.74
C LEU A 263 -12.86 -11.06 -17.09
N GLY A 264 -11.88 -11.21 -17.99
CA GLY A 264 -12.08 -11.72 -19.34
C GLY A 264 -12.91 -10.77 -20.21
N PHE A 265 -12.92 -9.48 -19.88
CA PHE A 265 -13.61 -8.44 -20.63
C PHE A 265 -12.70 -7.91 -21.74
N ASP A 266 -13.14 -8.09 -22.99
CA ASP A 266 -12.43 -7.54 -24.15
C ASP A 266 -12.73 -6.04 -24.27
N MET A 267 -11.68 -5.23 -24.17
CA MET A 267 -11.76 -3.76 -24.23
C MET A 267 -11.70 -3.22 -25.67
N GLY A 268 -11.49 -4.09 -26.66
CA GLY A 268 -11.33 -3.72 -28.08
C GLY A 268 -9.91 -3.31 -28.47
#